data_AF-A0A932WRJ1-F1
#
_entry.id   AF-A0A932WRJ1-F1
#
_cell.length_a   1.000
_cell.length_b   1.000
_cell.length_c   1.000
_cell.angle_alpha   90.00
_cell.angle_beta   90.00
_cell.angle_gamma   90.00
#
_symmetry.space_group_name_H-M   'P 1'
#
loop_
_entity.id
_entity.type
_entity.pdbx_description
1 polymer ?
#
loop_
_entity_poly.entity_id
_entity_poly.type
_entity_poly.pdbx_seq_one_letter_code
_entity_poly.pdbx_strand_id
1 'polypeptide(L)'
;MSTNATPFEAPAGSPLDPIPASPGRASEPQLAIDQIQGNIFPGFNKDHQTLLFLRIDNPTNFAAWLGDMSDRVATTGDVLSFNRLFKSLRRKHHGETAAVQAVWMNMAFSFAGLKMLEQPGMNLDDFVDEAFTKGLLDRAVSGELGDPVGSGTAGDPGNWVVGGDKREPHVVLLFAADDRHDLNEAVASTVRSLFPSVDAGGKVVSSGATLLFRQDGDTLTGPLAGHEHFGFKDGISQPGVRGLLPDGSPLTPSQNALNPGQGKPGQDLLWPGEFVFGYPGQDPKKEIDEPGKDPLKNKERKAPEFARNGSFLVFRRLRQDVGGFHRFLGQLASQFGVAPAFVGARMVGRWPSGAAVVISPAVDDPEQASDDCKNNNFEFAKEKEEDDKKPPRPVALPGEVCENVTPPEHDPDGQKLPFAGHIRKAYPRNDQSSTIPSLNESTTQTHRLLRRGIPYGPQSASSLCAPMDDGVDRGLLFLAYQVSIVDQFEFVTKNWVNNADFKEDGTGFDPIIGQNSADPTRRRAFKLGLPGETAPIETDQDWVVPTGGGYFFAPSIAGLKALASVKPPAKSVAGSIKKSRTHKRNK
;
A
#
# COMPACT_ATOMS: atom_id res chain seq x y z
N MET A 1 2.93 -1.20 36.31
CA MET A 1 4.16 -1.73 35.66
C MET A 1 4.03 -1.42 34.18
N SER A 2 4.93 -0.60 33.65
CA SER A 2 4.85 -0.03 32.31
C SER A 2 5.13 -1.12 31.27
N THR A 3 4.10 -1.57 30.54
CA THR A 3 4.27 -2.42 29.36
C THR A 3 4.66 -1.52 28.19
N ASN A 4 5.94 -1.51 27.86
CA ASN A 4 6.44 -0.84 26.66
C ASN A 4 5.79 -1.47 25.42
N ALA A 5 4.98 -0.69 24.72
CA ALA A 5 4.50 -1.04 23.39
C ALA A 5 5.69 -1.10 22.42
N THR A 6 5.80 -2.18 21.65
CA THR A 6 6.77 -2.32 20.57
C THR A 6 6.23 -1.61 19.30
N PRO A 7 6.92 -0.58 18.77
CA PRO A 7 6.59 -0.01 17.47
C PRO A 7 7.00 -0.95 16.32
N PHE A 8 6.48 -0.68 15.13
CA PHE A 8 6.68 -1.40 13.85
C PHE A 8 8.02 -2.15 13.76
N GLU A 9 7.96 -3.49 13.76
CA GLU A 9 9.14 -4.33 13.57
C GLU A 9 9.54 -4.37 12.10
N ALA A 10 10.68 -3.74 11.79
CA ALA A 10 11.64 -4.35 10.86
C ALA A 10 12.56 -5.25 11.71
N PRO A 11 12.81 -6.51 11.33
CA PRO A 11 13.48 -7.49 12.18
C PRO A 11 14.86 -7.02 12.63
N ALA A 12 15.23 -7.46 13.82
CA ALA A 12 16.56 -7.34 14.40
C ALA A 12 17.62 -8.01 13.51
N GLY A 13 18.87 -7.90 13.90
CA GLY A 13 20.03 -8.28 13.11
C GLY A 13 21.19 -7.36 13.44
N SER A 14 22.36 -7.94 13.69
CA SER A 14 23.64 -7.23 13.85
C SER A 14 24.09 -6.61 12.51
N PRO A 15 24.33 -5.28 12.42
CA PRO A 15 24.84 -4.55 11.27
C PRO A 15 26.12 -3.81 11.68
N LEU A 16 27.24 -4.32 11.20
CA LEU A 16 28.27 -3.43 10.67
C LEU A 16 28.69 -3.91 9.29
N ASP A 17 28.61 -5.22 9.05
CA ASP A 17 28.90 -5.78 7.74
C ASP A 17 27.61 -6.04 6.94
N PRO A 18 27.58 -5.71 5.64
CA PRO A 18 26.50 -6.10 4.75
C PRO A 18 26.35 -7.62 4.76
N ILE A 19 25.13 -8.14 4.91
CA ILE A 19 24.89 -9.58 4.68
C ILE A 19 25.05 -9.80 3.17
N PRO A 20 26.07 -10.55 2.71
CA PRO A 20 26.26 -10.76 1.29
C PRO A 20 25.08 -11.55 0.72
N ALA A 21 24.70 -11.23 -0.51
CA ALA A 21 23.69 -12.01 -1.22
C ALA A 21 24.11 -13.48 -1.31
N SER A 22 23.18 -14.41 -1.06
CA SER A 22 23.44 -15.84 -1.27
C SER A 22 23.85 -16.10 -2.74
N PRO A 23 24.66 -17.14 -3.04
CA PRO A 23 25.22 -17.35 -4.38
C PRO A 23 24.21 -17.39 -5.55
N GLY A 24 22.94 -17.76 -5.29
CA GLY A 24 21.85 -17.74 -6.28
C GLY A 24 21.16 -16.38 -6.50
N ARG A 25 21.51 -15.35 -5.71
CA ARG A 25 20.90 -14.01 -5.75
C ARG A 25 21.81 -12.94 -6.40
N ALA A 26 23.02 -13.32 -6.81
CA ALA A 26 23.96 -12.42 -7.48
C ALA A 26 23.48 -11.92 -8.86
N SER A 27 22.44 -12.54 -9.43
CA SER A 27 21.78 -12.13 -10.68
C SER A 27 20.62 -11.14 -10.48
N GLU A 28 20.27 -10.78 -9.24
CA GLU A 28 19.24 -9.78 -8.96
C GLU A 28 19.68 -8.39 -9.47
N PRO A 29 18.76 -7.55 -9.99
CA PRO A 29 19.12 -6.24 -10.48
C PRO A 29 19.57 -5.33 -9.34
N GLN A 30 20.59 -4.52 -9.59
CA GLN A 30 20.93 -3.44 -8.67
C GLN A 30 19.85 -2.34 -8.74
N LEU A 31 19.30 -1.97 -7.58
CA LEU A 31 18.27 -0.94 -7.47
C LEU A 31 18.90 0.46 -7.46
N ALA A 32 18.26 1.41 -8.16
CA ALA A 32 18.63 2.81 -8.15
C ALA A 32 18.03 3.49 -6.92
N ILE A 33 18.53 3.13 -5.73
CA ILE A 33 17.93 3.49 -4.44
C ILE A 33 17.86 5.01 -4.19
N ASP A 34 18.71 5.81 -4.85
CA ASP A 34 18.69 7.27 -4.77
C ASP A 34 17.69 7.91 -5.77
N GLN A 35 17.01 7.09 -6.56
CA GLN A 35 15.97 7.52 -7.52
C GLN A 35 14.57 7.08 -7.11
N ILE A 36 14.45 6.01 -6.32
CA ILE A 36 13.17 5.50 -5.83
C ILE A 36 12.80 6.25 -4.55
N GLN A 37 11.56 6.75 -4.46
CA GLN A 37 11.11 7.43 -3.24
C GLN A 37 10.92 6.44 -2.08
N GLY A 38 11.35 6.81 -0.88
CA GLY A 38 11.55 5.89 0.25
C GLY A 38 10.28 5.31 0.88
N ASN A 39 9.10 5.89 0.59
CA ASN A 39 7.85 5.28 1.05
C ASN A 39 7.45 4.04 0.21
N ILE A 40 8.01 3.90 -1.00
CA ILE A 40 7.88 2.69 -1.82
C ILE A 40 8.73 1.58 -1.19
N PHE A 41 10.04 1.80 -1.06
CA PHE A 41 10.98 0.89 -0.42
C PHE A 41 11.85 1.60 0.63
N PRO A 42 12.06 1.02 1.82
CA PRO A 42 11.28 -0.06 2.43
C PRO A 42 9.90 0.40 2.95
N GLY A 43 9.56 1.69 2.83
CA GLY A 43 8.45 2.32 3.54
C GLY A 43 8.96 3.19 4.70
N PHE A 44 8.25 4.28 5.00
CA PHE A 44 8.66 5.19 6.06
C PHE A 44 8.48 4.61 7.47
N ASN A 45 7.44 3.80 7.70
CA ASN A 45 7.14 3.10 8.97
C ASN A 45 7.28 4.00 10.20
N LYS A 46 6.57 5.13 10.18
CA LYS A 46 6.54 6.13 11.26
C LYS A 46 5.19 6.17 11.96
N ASP A 47 5.20 6.62 13.22
CA ASP A 47 4.02 6.69 14.08
C ASP A 47 3.02 7.78 13.69
N HIS A 48 3.51 8.85 13.05
CA HIS A 48 2.71 9.99 12.67
C HIS A 48 2.81 10.25 11.18
N GLN A 49 1.68 10.48 10.51
CA GLN A 49 1.63 10.86 9.10
C GLN A 49 0.63 12.00 8.84
N THR A 50 0.95 12.83 7.87
CA THR A 50 0.01 13.82 7.31
C THR A 50 0.07 13.77 5.79
N LEU A 51 -1.09 13.62 5.16
CA LEU A 51 -1.27 13.76 3.71
C LEU A 51 -1.83 15.14 3.40
N LEU A 52 -1.16 15.87 2.49
CA LEU A 52 -1.64 17.12 1.92
C LEU A 52 -2.05 16.89 0.48
N PHE A 53 -3.31 17.15 0.18
CA PHE A 53 -3.88 17.02 -1.16
C PHE A 53 -3.97 18.39 -1.80
N LEU A 54 -3.30 18.57 -2.95
CA LEU A 54 -3.16 19.86 -3.61
C LEU A 54 -3.86 19.86 -4.97
N ARG A 55 -4.40 21.02 -5.34
CA ARG A 55 -4.78 21.34 -6.71
C ARG A 55 -3.74 22.27 -7.31
N ILE A 56 -3.29 21.96 -8.52
CA ILE A 56 -2.46 22.86 -9.32
C ILE A 56 -3.39 23.89 -9.97
N ASP A 57 -3.19 25.17 -9.66
CA ASP A 57 -3.94 26.30 -10.24
C ASP A 57 -3.11 27.04 -11.31
N ASN A 58 -1.78 27.05 -11.18
CA ASN A 58 -0.84 27.63 -12.16
C ASN A 58 0.36 26.69 -12.37
N PRO A 59 0.40 25.95 -13.48
CA PRO A 59 1.45 24.95 -13.71
C PRO A 59 2.88 25.49 -13.76
N THR A 60 3.09 26.69 -14.29
CA THR A 60 4.43 27.31 -14.36
C THR A 60 4.96 27.66 -12.97
N ASN A 61 4.12 28.29 -12.14
CA ASN A 61 4.50 28.62 -10.77
C ASN A 61 4.68 27.36 -9.93
N PHE A 62 3.81 26.36 -10.14
CA PHE A 62 3.91 25.06 -9.48
C PHE A 62 5.17 24.31 -9.84
N ALA A 63 5.59 24.31 -11.11
CA ALA A 63 6.83 23.66 -11.52
C ALA A 63 8.06 24.28 -10.83
N ALA A 64 8.09 25.61 -10.69
CA ALA A 64 9.15 26.29 -9.95
C ALA A 64 9.17 25.87 -8.47
N TRP A 65 8.01 25.87 -7.80
CA TRP A 65 7.87 25.43 -6.41
C TRP A 65 8.20 23.93 -6.23
N LEU A 66 7.83 23.09 -7.21
CA LEU A 66 8.15 21.68 -7.24
C LEU A 66 9.66 21.45 -7.30
N GLY A 67 10.40 22.31 -8.01
CA GLY A 67 11.87 22.28 -8.04
C GLY A 67 12.45 22.29 -6.63
N ASP A 68 12.02 23.24 -5.81
CA ASP A 68 12.47 23.39 -4.41
C ASP A 68 12.03 22.20 -3.53
N MET A 69 10.83 21.66 -3.78
CA MET A 69 10.30 20.54 -3.00
C MET A 69 10.93 19.20 -3.38
N SER A 70 11.41 19.04 -4.62
CA SER A 70 11.94 17.77 -5.12
C SER A 70 13.17 17.29 -4.35
N ASP A 71 14.01 18.21 -3.86
CA ASP A 71 15.19 17.89 -3.06
C ASP A 71 14.85 17.50 -1.60
N ARG A 72 13.61 17.73 -1.15
CA ARG A 72 13.13 17.36 0.19
C ARG A 72 12.50 15.97 0.22
N VAL A 73 12.31 15.33 -0.94
CA VAL A 73 11.71 14.00 -1.05
C VAL A 73 12.73 12.96 -0.61
N ALA A 74 12.35 12.14 0.36
CA ALA A 74 13.22 11.09 0.88
C ALA A 74 13.31 9.92 -0.10
N THR A 75 14.51 9.40 -0.30
CA THR A 75 14.80 8.25 -1.17
C THR A 75 14.82 6.94 -0.41
N THR A 76 14.79 5.82 -1.13
CA THR A 76 15.05 4.48 -0.56
C THR A 76 16.42 4.44 0.12
N GLY A 77 17.43 5.09 -0.46
CA GLY A 77 18.78 5.18 0.12
C GLY A 77 18.81 5.88 1.48
N ASP A 78 18.08 6.99 1.62
CA ASP A 78 17.97 7.75 2.88
C ASP A 78 17.33 6.89 3.99
N VAL A 79 16.20 6.27 3.67
CA VAL A 79 15.44 5.47 4.64
C VAL A 79 16.22 4.22 5.07
N LEU A 80 16.89 3.52 4.13
CA LEU A 80 17.73 2.37 4.47
C LEU A 80 18.91 2.76 5.37
N SER A 81 19.54 3.91 5.08
CA SER A 81 20.66 4.42 5.89
C SER A 81 20.20 4.80 7.29
N PHE A 82 19.06 5.48 7.42
CA PHE A 82 18.41 5.74 8.71
C PHE A 82 18.11 4.44 9.46
N ASN A 83 17.49 3.44 8.81
CA ASN A 83 17.12 2.18 9.46
C ASN A 83 18.35 1.43 10.00
N ARG A 84 19.46 1.43 9.27
CA ARG A 84 20.73 0.85 9.75
C ARG A 84 21.23 1.55 11.01
N LEU A 85 21.22 2.90 11.01
CA LEU A 85 21.64 3.70 12.17
C LEU A 85 20.72 3.49 13.37
N PHE A 86 19.41 3.57 13.16
CA PHE A 86 18.38 3.38 14.19
C PHE A 86 18.52 2.01 14.86
N LYS A 87 18.59 0.93 14.08
CA LYS A 87 18.81 -0.42 14.62
C LYS A 87 20.13 -0.52 15.41
N SER A 88 21.19 0.12 14.91
CA SER A 88 22.49 0.15 15.59
C SER A 88 22.43 0.80 16.96
N LEU A 89 21.81 1.97 17.07
CA LEU A 89 21.67 2.68 18.33
C LEU A 89 20.69 2.00 19.28
N ARG A 90 19.52 1.54 18.79
CA ARG A 90 18.56 0.80 19.62
C ARG A 90 19.22 -0.40 20.33
N ARG A 91 20.12 -1.14 19.67
CA ARG A 91 20.88 -2.21 20.34
C ARG A 91 21.86 -1.71 21.38
N LYS A 92 22.62 -0.65 21.07
CA LYS A 92 23.57 -0.05 22.03
C LYS A 92 22.88 0.54 23.26
N HIS A 93 21.66 1.02 23.08
CA HIS A 93 20.83 1.66 24.10
C HIS A 93 19.72 0.73 24.63
N HIS A 94 19.92 -0.59 24.58
CA HIS A 94 19.04 -1.58 25.21
C HIS A 94 17.53 -1.44 24.88
N GLY A 95 17.20 -1.01 23.66
CA GLY A 95 15.82 -0.89 23.19
C GLY A 95 15.28 0.52 23.09
N GLU A 96 16.02 1.56 23.51
CA GLU A 96 15.59 2.96 23.36
C GLU A 96 15.35 3.35 21.90
N THR A 97 14.18 3.95 21.62
CA THR A 97 13.73 4.33 20.27
C THR A 97 13.87 5.83 19.98
N ALA A 98 14.09 6.67 20.99
CA ALA A 98 14.17 8.12 20.83
C ALA A 98 15.56 8.63 20.40
N ALA A 99 16.56 7.74 20.25
CA ALA A 99 17.94 8.14 20.00
C ALA A 99 18.16 8.80 18.62
N VAL A 100 17.34 8.47 17.63
CA VAL A 100 17.35 9.10 16.30
C VAL A 100 15.93 9.17 15.78
N GLN A 101 15.54 10.34 15.28
CA GLN A 101 14.23 10.61 14.70
C GLN A 101 14.40 11.19 13.29
N ALA A 102 13.39 11.04 12.45
CA ALA A 102 13.37 11.61 11.11
C ALA A 102 11.98 12.09 10.70
N VAL A 103 11.97 13.10 9.83
CA VAL A 103 10.80 13.50 9.06
C VAL A 103 11.06 13.19 7.59
N TRP A 104 10.16 12.41 7.00
CA TRP A 104 10.23 12.03 5.61
C TRP A 104 9.12 12.66 4.79
N MET A 105 9.40 12.91 3.51
CA MET A 105 8.41 13.40 2.55
C MET A 105 8.41 12.51 1.30
N ASN A 106 7.22 12.16 0.82
CA ASN A 106 6.97 11.47 -0.45
C ASN A 106 5.94 12.29 -1.26
N MET A 107 6.01 12.20 -2.59
CA MET A 107 5.15 13.00 -3.48
C MET A 107 4.66 12.16 -4.66
N ALA A 108 3.36 12.26 -4.96
CA ALA A 108 2.74 11.58 -6.10
C ALA A 108 1.70 12.48 -6.80
N PHE A 109 1.44 12.20 -8.07
CA PHE A 109 0.62 13.02 -8.97
C PHE A 109 -0.50 12.19 -9.59
N SER A 110 -1.72 12.73 -9.66
CA SER A 110 -2.76 12.11 -10.48
C SER A 110 -2.43 12.28 -11.97
N PHE A 111 -3.08 11.51 -12.85
CA PHE A 111 -2.84 11.65 -14.29
C PHE A 111 -3.17 13.07 -14.78
N ALA A 112 -4.27 13.66 -14.30
CA ALA A 112 -4.62 15.05 -14.56
C ALA A 112 -3.52 16.03 -14.10
N GLY A 113 -2.95 15.79 -12.91
CA GLY A 113 -1.83 16.58 -12.39
C GLY A 113 -0.56 16.47 -13.25
N LEU A 114 -0.21 15.26 -13.71
CA LEU A 114 0.92 15.05 -14.61
C LEU A 114 0.73 15.75 -15.96
N LYS A 115 -0.48 15.67 -16.55
CA LYS A 115 -0.80 16.35 -17.81
C LYS A 115 -0.61 17.86 -17.75
N MET A 116 -0.85 18.48 -16.60
CA MET A 116 -0.60 19.91 -16.42
C MET A 116 0.89 20.29 -16.47
N LEU A 117 1.79 19.35 -16.19
CA LEU A 117 3.23 19.55 -16.09
C LEU A 117 4.01 18.89 -17.24
N GLU A 118 3.30 18.27 -18.18
CA GLU A 118 3.89 17.49 -19.27
C GLU A 118 4.91 18.31 -20.08
N GLN A 119 6.12 17.77 -20.22
CA GLN A 119 7.18 18.33 -21.06
C GLN A 119 7.33 17.55 -22.36
N PRO A 120 7.83 18.19 -23.44
CA PRO A 120 8.15 17.49 -24.68
C PRO A 120 9.03 16.25 -24.43
N GLY A 121 8.59 15.10 -24.92
CA GLY A 121 9.30 13.83 -24.79
C GLY A 121 8.91 12.97 -23.58
N MET A 122 8.06 13.45 -22.66
CA MET A 122 7.51 12.62 -21.58
C MET A 122 6.49 11.59 -22.09
N ASN A 123 5.71 11.94 -23.12
CA ASN A 123 4.72 11.07 -23.77
C ASN A 123 3.77 10.38 -22.77
N LEU A 124 3.06 11.14 -21.94
CA LEU A 124 2.22 10.58 -20.88
C LEU A 124 1.08 9.68 -21.39
N ASP A 125 0.70 9.81 -22.67
CA ASP A 125 -0.27 8.92 -23.31
C ASP A 125 0.26 7.47 -23.50
N ASP A 126 1.54 7.21 -23.22
CA ASP A 126 2.09 5.86 -23.18
C ASP A 126 1.70 5.07 -21.91
N PHE A 127 1.10 5.70 -20.90
CA PHE A 127 0.48 4.98 -19.79
C PHE A 127 -0.76 4.23 -20.28
N VAL A 128 -0.71 2.90 -20.27
CA VAL A 128 -1.85 2.04 -20.68
C VAL A 128 -2.75 1.60 -19.52
N ASP A 129 -2.37 1.92 -18.28
CA ASP A 129 -3.19 1.64 -17.10
C ASP A 129 -4.44 2.54 -17.10
N GLU A 130 -5.59 1.94 -17.44
CA GLU A 130 -6.85 2.68 -17.55
C GLU A 130 -7.33 3.23 -16.21
N ALA A 131 -7.04 2.56 -15.10
CA ALA A 131 -7.43 3.03 -13.77
C ALA A 131 -6.70 4.34 -13.44
N PHE A 132 -5.38 4.38 -13.64
CA PHE A 132 -4.59 5.60 -13.43
C PHE A 132 -5.01 6.74 -14.35
N THR A 133 -5.19 6.46 -15.65
CA THR A 133 -5.49 7.50 -16.65
C THR A 133 -6.91 8.07 -16.52
N LYS A 134 -7.90 7.27 -16.11
CA LYS A 134 -9.27 7.73 -15.83
C LYS A 134 -9.43 8.32 -14.43
N GLY A 135 -8.63 7.86 -13.46
CA GLY A 135 -8.68 8.30 -12.07
C GLY A 135 -9.75 7.57 -11.25
N LEU A 136 -9.56 7.54 -9.92
CA LEU A 136 -10.38 6.74 -9.01
C LEU A 136 -11.88 7.10 -9.03
N LEU A 137 -12.23 8.38 -9.20
CA LEU A 137 -13.62 8.82 -9.21
C LEU A 137 -14.42 8.13 -10.32
N ASP A 138 -13.88 8.11 -11.54
CA ASP A 138 -14.50 7.43 -12.68
C ASP A 138 -14.65 5.93 -12.43
N ARG A 139 -13.59 5.30 -11.89
CA ARG A 139 -13.56 3.86 -11.57
C ARG A 139 -14.58 3.48 -10.49
N ALA A 140 -14.77 4.33 -9.49
CA ALA A 140 -15.78 4.13 -8.45
C ALA A 140 -17.21 4.30 -8.98
N VAL A 141 -17.48 5.36 -9.74
CA VAL A 141 -18.82 5.63 -10.30
C VAL A 141 -19.22 4.60 -11.36
N SER A 142 -18.25 4.08 -12.12
CA SER A 142 -18.48 2.97 -13.07
C SER A 142 -18.64 1.59 -12.41
N GLY A 143 -18.49 1.51 -11.08
CA GLY A 143 -18.76 0.31 -10.30
C GLY A 143 -17.61 -0.69 -10.21
N GLU A 144 -16.40 -0.33 -10.66
CA GLU A 144 -15.25 -1.26 -10.73
C GLU A 144 -14.80 -1.74 -9.35
N LEU A 145 -14.95 -0.90 -8.32
CA LEU A 145 -14.63 -1.23 -6.93
C LEU A 145 -15.84 -1.69 -6.10
N GLY A 146 -17.05 -1.62 -6.66
CA GLY A 146 -18.29 -1.87 -5.91
C GLY A 146 -18.66 -0.76 -4.91
N ASP A 147 -18.01 0.40 -5.00
CA ASP A 147 -18.30 1.56 -4.16
C ASP A 147 -19.80 1.92 -4.22
N PRO A 148 -20.42 2.33 -3.11
CA PRO A 148 -21.82 2.73 -3.12
C PRO A 148 -22.04 3.91 -4.07
N VAL A 149 -23.12 3.89 -4.88
CA VAL A 149 -23.49 5.01 -5.76
C VAL A 149 -24.97 5.31 -5.57
N GLY A 150 -25.33 6.59 -5.38
CA GLY A 150 -26.70 7.06 -5.18
C GLY A 150 -26.81 8.15 -4.11
N SER A 151 -27.78 9.06 -4.31
CA SER A 151 -28.05 10.15 -3.38
C SER A 151 -28.38 9.63 -1.97
N GLY A 152 -27.62 10.08 -0.98
CA GLY A 152 -27.84 9.75 0.44
C GLY A 152 -27.18 8.45 0.92
N THR A 153 -26.50 7.71 0.04
CA THR A 153 -25.79 6.49 0.43
C THR A 153 -24.44 6.83 1.07
N ALA A 154 -24.17 6.24 2.23
CA ALA A 154 -22.87 6.37 2.88
C ALA A 154 -21.78 5.78 1.98
N GLY A 155 -20.76 6.57 1.70
CA GLY A 155 -19.64 6.17 0.85
C GLY A 155 -19.80 6.46 -0.65
N ASP A 156 -20.89 7.13 -1.04
CA ASP A 156 -21.07 7.67 -2.38
C ASP A 156 -19.92 8.63 -2.78
N PRO A 157 -19.31 8.47 -3.97
CA PRO A 157 -18.23 9.34 -4.45
C PRO A 157 -18.55 10.84 -4.48
N GLY A 158 -19.81 11.22 -4.64
CA GLY A 158 -20.29 12.60 -4.52
C GLY A 158 -20.15 13.17 -3.10
N ASN A 159 -20.08 12.31 -2.07
CA ASN A 159 -19.92 12.69 -0.67
C ASN A 159 -18.47 12.60 -0.17
N TRP A 160 -17.55 12.07 -0.97
CA TRP A 160 -16.16 11.88 -0.55
C TRP A 160 -15.47 13.18 -0.14
N VAL A 161 -14.81 13.19 1.01
CA VAL A 161 -14.12 14.38 1.55
C VAL A 161 -12.93 14.81 0.69
N VAL A 162 -12.36 13.88 -0.07
CA VAL A 162 -11.28 14.09 -1.05
C VAL A 162 -11.41 13.08 -2.19
N GLY A 163 -11.11 13.50 -3.42
CA GLY A 163 -11.22 12.63 -4.61
C GLY A 163 -12.61 12.56 -5.24
N GLY A 164 -13.63 13.18 -4.64
CA GLY A 164 -14.96 13.33 -5.23
C GLY A 164 -15.01 14.45 -6.29
N ASP A 165 -16.18 14.65 -6.91
CA ASP A 165 -16.39 15.72 -7.90
C ASP A 165 -15.95 17.09 -7.34
N LYS A 166 -15.16 17.83 -8.12
CA LYS A 166 -14.50 19.12 -7.78
C LYS A 166 -13.49 19.06 -6.62
N ARG A 167 -13.28 17.90 -6.01
CA ARG A 167 -12.33 17.63 -4.92
C ARG A 167 -11.23 16.66 -5.33
N GLU A 168 -11.06 16.45 -6.63
CA GLU A 168 -9.99 15.61 -7.18
C GLU A 168 -8.63 16.31 -7.01
N PRO A 169 -7.68 15.70 -6.28
CA PRO A 169 -6.34 16.25 -6.12
C PRO A 169 -5.47 16.00 -7.34
N HIS A 170 -4.64 16.97 -7.68
CA HIS A 170 -3.59 16.83 -8.68
C HIS A 170 -2.31 16.24 -8.08
N VAL A 171 -2.06 16.52 -6.80
CA VAL A 171 -0.84 16.12 -6.10
C VAL A 171 -1.20 15.66 -4.69
N VAL A 172 -0.52 14.62 -4.20
CA VAL A 172 -0.49 14.24 -2.80
C VAL A 172 0.94 14.33 -2.28
N LEU A 173 1.11 15.05 -1.16
CA LEU A 173 2.32 15.01 -0.35
C LEU A 173 2.06 14.16 0.88
N LEU A 174 2.92 13.20 1.14
CA LEU A 174 2.89 12.40 2.35
C LEU A 174 4.08 12.79 3.22
N PHE A 175 3.80 13.25 4.43
CA PHE A 175 4.79 13.46 5.47
C PHE A 175 4.67 12.35 6.51
N ALA A 176 5.80 11.88 7.03
CA ALA A 176 5.84 10.86 8.06
C ALA A 176 6.97 11.16 9.05
N ALA A 177 6.70 11.08 10.36
CA ALA A 177 7.72 11.33 11.37
C ALA A 177 7.56 10.48 12.64
N ASP A 178 8.66 10.24 13.34
CA ASP A 178 8.65 9.59 14.66
C ASP A 178 8.02 10.50 15.73
N ASP A 179 8.19 11.82 15.59
CA ASP A 179 7.68 12.82 16.54
C ASP A 179 6.61 13.71 15.91
N ARG A 180 5.54 13.95 16.67
CA ARG A 180 4.40 14.77 16.21
C ARG A 180 4.78 16.23 15.96
N HIS A 181 5.60 16.81 16.83
CA HIS A 181 5.98 18.21 16.73
C HIS A 181 6.80 18.44 15.46
N ASP A 182 7.78 17.57 15.20
CA ASP A 182 8.59 17.62 13.98
C ASP A 182 7.74 17.46 12.71
N LEU A 183 6.78 16.53 12.73
CA LEU A 183 5.79 16.39 11.64
C LEU A 183 5.02 17.70 11.42
N ASN A 184 4.47 18.26 12.49
CA ASN A 184 3.66 19.47 12.42
C ASN A 184 4.47 20.66 11.90
N GLU A 185 5.74 20.82 12.31
CA GLU A 185 6.61 21.87 11.81
C GLU A 185 6.91 21.72 10.31
N ALA A 186 7.21 20.49 9.86
CA ALA A 186 7.46 20.21 8.44
C ALA A 186 6.22 20.45 7.57
N VAL A 187 5.04 20.02 8.05
CA VAL A 187 3.75 20.26 7.40
C VAL A 187 3.42 21.75 7.37
N ALA A 188 3.53 22.44 8.51
CA ALA A 188 3.23 23.86 8.60
C ALA A 188 4.16 24.70 7.71
N SER A 189 5.45 24.36 7.66
CA SER A 189 6.42 24.98 6.76
C SER A 189 6.02 24.81 5.29
N THR A 190 5.65 23.60 4.88
CA THR A 190 5.20 23.33 3.52
C THR A 190 3.89 24.04 3.20
N VAL A 191 2.90 24.04 4.10
CA VAL A 191 1.64 24.77 3.91
C VAL A 191 1.87 26.27 3.81
N ARG A 192 2.76 26.85 4.62
CA ARG A 192 3.16 28.27 4.50
C ARG A 192 3.73 28.58 3.12
N SER A 193 4.54 27.67 2.56
CA SER A 193 5.12 27.84 1.22
C SER A 193 4.09 27.81 0.07
N LEU A 194 2.87 27.34 0.32
CA LEU A 194 1.80 27.36 -0.68
C LEU A 194 1.24 28.77 -0.90
N PHE A 195 1.27 29.63 0.12
CA PHE A 195 0.70 30.98 0.05
C PHE A 195 1.64 31.95 -0.69
N PRO A 196 1.08 32.97 -1.37
CA PRO A 196 1.89 34.00 -2.00
C PRO A 196 2.81 34.71 -1.00
N SER A 197 4.08 34.85 -1.36
CA SER A 197 5.09 35.59 -0.63
C SER A 197 5.74 36.64 -1.52
N VAL A 198 6.54 37.53 -0.94
CA VAL A 198 7.31 38.53 -1.69
C VAL A 198 8.77 38.12 -1.66
N ASP A 199 9.38 37.99 -2.83
CA ASP A 199 10.81 37.67 -2.93
C ASP A 199 11.69 38.88 -2.52
N ALA A 200 13.00 38.67 -2.44
CA ALA A 200 13.95 39.72 -2.08
C ALA A 200 13.94 40.93 -3.05
N GLY A 201 13.39 40.77 -4.25
CA GLY A 201 13.24 41.82 -5.27
C GLY A 201 11.88 42.53 -5.23
N GLY A 202 11.01 42.23 -4.26
CA GLY A 202 9.69 42.85 -4.14
C GLY A 202 8.62 42.25 -5.05
N LYS A 203 8.88 41.12 -5.71
CA LYS A 203 7.91 40.46 -6.60
C LYS A 203 7.10 39.42 -5.83
N VAL A 204 5.79 39.40 -6.05
CA VAL A 204 4.92 38.36 -5.52
C VAL A 204 5.21 37.03 -6.21
N VAL A 205 5.57 36.02 -5.43
CA VAL A 205 5.77 34.63 -5.85
C VAL A 205 4.70 33.79 -5.19
N SER A 206 3.96 33.01 -5.98
CA SER A 206 2.98 32.04 -5.47
C SER A 206 3.46 30.64 -5.80
N SER A 207 3.10 29.64 -4.98
CA SER A 207 3.36 28.23 -5.31
C SER A 207 2.63 27.75 -6.57
N GLY A 208 1.56 28.41 -7.00
CA GLY A 208 0.71 27.90 -8.09
C GLY A 208 -0.15 26.69 -7.71
N ALA A 209 -0.24 26.36 -6.42
CA ALA A 209 -1.13 25.33 -5.90
C ALA A 209 -1.94 25.79 -4.68
N THR A 210 -3.10 25.16 -4.51
CA THR A 210 -3.98 25.33 -3.35
C THR A 210 -4.12 24.02 -2.59
N LEU A 211 -4.07 24.07 -1.26
CA LEU A 211 -4.42 22.95 -0.39
C LEU A 211 -5.93 22.67 -0.49
N LEU A 212 -6.29 21.49 -1.01
CA LEU A 212 -7.68 21.03 -1.08
C LEU A 212 -8.12 20.37 0.23
N PHE A 213 -7.27 19.48 0.74
CA PHE A 213 -7.60 18.67 1.90
C PHE A 213 -6.32 18.28 2.65
N ARG A 214 -6.42 18.19 3.98
CA ARG A 214 -5.39 17.65 4.86
C ARG A 214 -5.98 16.46 5.58
N GLN A 215 -5.23 15.37 5.61
CA GLN A 215 -5.59 14.18 6.34
C GLN A 215 -4.44 13.76 7.25
N ASP A 216 -4.69 13.75 8.55
CA ASP A 216 -3.73 13.23 9.54
C ASP A 216 -4.02 11.75 9.81
N GLY A 217 -2.96 10.99 10.07
CA GLY A 217 -3.02 9.57 10.41
C GLY A 217 -2.00 9.22 11.46
N ASP A 218 -2.33 8.25 12.31
CA ASP A 218 -1.58 7.89 13.50
C ASP A 218 -1.65 6.42 13.82
N THR A 219 -0.53 5.89 14.31
CA THR A 219 -0.56 4.59 14.99
C THR A 219 -1.44 4.70 16.24
N LEU A 220 -2.27 3.67 16.46
CA LEU A 220 -3.02 3.58 17.71
C LEU A 220 -2.06 3.36 18.89
N THR A 221 -2.49 3.69 20.09
CA THR A 221 -1.62 3.73 21.26
C THR A 221 -1.96 2.63 22.28
N GLY A 222 -1.05 2.39 23.21
CA GLY A 222 -1.26 1.41 24.28
C GLY A 222 -1.49 -0.01 23.73
N PRO A 223 -2.51 -0.75 24.19
CA PRO A 223 -2.75 -2.13 23.77
C PRO A 223 -3.04 -2.32 22.28
N LEU A 224 -3.44 -1.25 21.57
CA LEU A 224 -3.75 -1.29 20.14
C LEU A 224 -2.56 -0.86 19.27
N ALA A 225 -1.36 -0.71 19.83
CA ALA A 225 -0.17 -0.38 19.04
C ALA A 225 0.06 -1.38 17.88
N GLY A 226 0.11 -0.86 16.66
CA GLY A 226 0.21 -1.65 15.42
C GLY A 226 -1.06 -2.42 15.03
N HIS A 227 -2.21 -2.09 15.63
CA HIS A 227 -3.52 -2.60 15.23
C HIS A 227 -4.28 -1.53 14.43
N GLU A 228 -5.26 -1.97 13.64
CA GLU A 228 -6.28 -1.10 13.07
C GLU A 228 -7.48 -0.93 14.04
N HIS A 229 -8.50 -0.13 13.66
CA HIS A 229 -9.55 0.28 14.60
C HIS A 229 -10.54 -0.83 15.00
N PHE A 230 -10.68 -1.91 14.22
CA PHE A 230 -11.41 -3.11 14.66
C PHE A 230 -10.62 -3.96 15.68
N GLY A 231 -9.37 -3.58 15.99
CA GLY A 231 -8.55 -4.21 17.00
C GLY A 231 -7.73 -5.40 16.51
N PHE A 232 -7.47 -5.52 15.20
CA PHE A 232 -6.63 -6.57 14.63
C PHE A 232 -5.24 -6.04 14.28
N LYS A 233 -4.20 -6.82 14.60
CA LYS A 233 -2.82 -6.49 14.23
C LYS A 233 -2.70 -6.39 12.71
N ASP A 234 -2.22 -5.26 12.21
CA ASP A 234 -1.98 -5.01 10.79
C ASP A 234 -0.47 -4.94 10.49
N GLY A 235 -0.11 -4.92 9.21
CA GLY A 235 1.27 -4.77 8.73
C GLY A 235 2.10 -6.04 8.73
N ILE A 236 1.53 -7.21 9.10
CA ILE A 236 2.27 -8.48 9.23
C ILE A 236 2.76 -9.00 7.87
N SER A 237 1.85 -9.19 6.91
CA SER A 237 2.17 -9.79 5.62
C SER A 237 2.38 -8.73 4.54
N GLN A 238 3.62 -8.63 4.07
CA GLN A 238 4.08 -7.80 2.95
C GLN A 238 4.96 -8.65 2.04
N PRO A 239 4.92 -8.48 0.72
CA PRO A 239 5.84 -9.19 -0.17
C PRO A 239 7.28 -8.80 0.14
N GLY A 240 8.19 -9.79 0.11
CA GLY A 240 9.62 -9.51 0.09
C GLY A 240 10.01 -9.04 -1.31
N VAL A 241 10.99 -8.14 -1.41
CA VAL A 241 11.38 -7.56 -2.71
C VAL A 241 12.84 -7.87 -3.01
N ARG A 242 13.07 -8.47 -4.18
CA ARG A 242 14.40 -8.74 -4.75
C ARG A 242 15.08 -7.45 -5.16
N GLY A 243 16.41 -7.49 -5.23
CA GLY A 243 17.24 -6.40 -5.71
C GLY A 243 18.46 -6.19 -4.84
N LEU A 244 19.56 -5.82 -5.48
CA LEU A 244 20.82 -5.54 -4.80
C LEU A 244 20.96 -4.04 -4.51
N LEU A 245 21.51 -3.73 -3.35
CA LEU A 245 21.98 -2.41 -2.97
C LEU A 245 23.36 -2.15 -3.61
N PRO A 246 23.84 -0.89 -3.66
CA PRO A 246 25.15 -0.56 -4.24
C PRO A 246 26.34 -1.28 -3.59
N ASP A 247 26.20 -1.71 -2.34
CA ASP A 247 27.21 -2.49 -1.61
C ASP A 247 27.13 -4.02 -1.88
N GLY A 248 26.23 -4.45 -2.76
CA GLY A 248 26.00 -5.85 -3.12
C GLY A 248 25.13 -6.64 -2.14
N SER A 249 24.68 -6.02 -1.04
CA SER A 249 23.72 -6.66 -0.13
C SER A 249 22.30 -6.62 -0.71
N PRO A 250 21.43 -7.58 -0.36
CA PRO A 250 20.05 -7.58 -0.86
C PRO A 250 19.17 -6.55 -0.14
N LEU A 251 18.20 -5.98 -0.85
CA LEU A 251 17.17 -5.11 -0.27
C LEU A 251 16.38 -5.84 0.83
N THR A 252 15.94 -7.06 0.54
CA THR A 252 15.29 -7.97 1.50
C THR A 252 16.24 -9.13 1.78
N PRO A 253 16.81 -9.24 2.99
CA PRO A 253 17.64 -10.37 3.38
C PRO A 253 16.84 -11.68 3.40
N SER A 254 17.47 -12.78 2.99
CA SER A 254 16.90 -14.12 3.14
C SER A 254 17.12 -14.61 4.57
N GLN A 255 16.05 -14.78 5.33
CA GLN A 255 16.04 -15.25 6.73
C GLN A 255 15.50 -16.67 6.87
N ASN A 256 14.86 -17.23 5.84
CA ASN A 256 14.46 -18.63 5.80
C ASN A 256 15.62 -19.53 5.32
N ALA A 257 16.16 -20.35 6.22
CA ALA A 257 17.23 -21.31 5.89
C ALA A 257 16.82 -22.33 4.81
N LEU A 258 15.54 -22.72 4.81
CA LEU A 258 15.01 -23.79 3.97
C LEU A 258 14.68 -23.30 2.55
N ASN A 259 14.34 -22.02 2.41
CA ASN A 259 13.98 -21.43 1.13
C ASN A 259 14.67 -20.06 0.92
N PRO A 260 15.78 -19.98 0.17
CA PRO A 260 16.48 -18.72 -0.10
C PRO A 260 15.66 -17.77 -1.00
N GLY A 261 14.60 -18.26 -1.64
CA GLY A 261 13.62 -17.46 -2.36
C GLY A 261 12.67 -16.69 -1.45
N GLN A 262 12.82 -16.81 -0.13
CA GLN A 262 12.03 -16.11 0.86
C GLN A 262 12.87 -15.15 1.71
N GLY A 263 12.24 -14.06 2.15
CA GLY A 263 12.72 -13.19 3.21
C GLY A 263 12.55 -13.91 4.54
N LYS A 264 11.48 -13.60 5.27
CA LYS A 264 10.99 -14.44 6.36
C LYS A 264 10.29 -15.70 5.82
N PRO A 265 10.17 -16.78 6.59
CA PRO A 265 9.35 -17.93 6.18
C PRO A 265 7.91 -17.52 5.78
N GLY A 266 7.46 -17.98 4.61
CA GLY A 266 6.18 -17.59 4.00
C GLY A 266 6.12 -16.15 3.43
N GLN A 267 7.28 -15.50 3.27
CA GLN A 267 7.43 -14.21 2.60
C GLN A 267 8.28 -14.36 1.34
N ASP A 268 7.64 -14.65 0.20
CA ASP A 268 8.38 -14.81 -1.06
C ASP A 268 9.01 -13.50 -1.52
N LEU A 269 10.19 -13.65 -2.10
CA LEU A 269 10.95 -12.57 -2.72
C LEU A 269 10.47 -12.40 -4.16
N LEU A 270 9.81 -11.28 -4.41
CA LEU A 270 9.26 -10.94 -5.71
C LEU A 270 10.18 -9.99 -6.48
N TRP A 271 10.12 -10.07 -7.79
CA TRP A 271 10.89 -9.18 -8.65
C TRP A 271 10.41 -7.73 -8.52
N PRO A 272 11.32 -6.74 -8.43
CA PRO A 272 10.98 -5.36 -8.07
C PRO A 272 10.10 -4.67 -9.12
N GLY A 273 10.06 -5.17 -10.35
CA GLY A 273 9.17 -4.72 -11.41
C GLY A 273 7.69 -4.95 -11.14
N GLU A 274 7.32 -5.68 -10.09
CA GLU A 274 5.92 -5.75 -9.64
C GLU A 274 5.48 -4.49 -8.87
N PHE A 275 6.43 -3.65 -8.46
CA PHE A 275 6.18 -2.48 -7.62
C PHE A 275 6.81 -1.19 -8.13
N VAL A 276 7.91 -1.26 -8.89
CA VAL A 276 8.63 -0.12 -9.45
C VAL A 276 8.98 -0.36 -10.91
N PHE A 277 8.67 0.60 -11.79
CA PHE A 277 8.97 0.49 -13.22
C PHE A 277 10.48 0.46 -13.51
N GLY A 278 10.86 -0.28 -14.56
CA GLY A 278 12.24 -0.33 -15.06
C GLY A 278 13.06 -1.52 -14.58
N TYR A 279 12.40 -2.51 -13.97
CA TYR A 279 12.97 -3.75 -13.48
C TYR A 279 12.12 -4.94 -13.93
N PRO A 280 12.67 -6.18 -13.98
CA PRO A 280 11.85 -7.37 -14.22
C PRO A 280 10.69 -7.46 -13.23
N GLY A 281 9.48 -7.75 -13.71
CA GLY A 281 8.31 -8.06 -12.87
C GLY A 281 8.09 -9.55 -12.68
N GLN A 282 6.92 -9.94 -12.19
CA GLN A 282 6.52 -11.35 -12.15
C GLN A 282 5.92 -11.83 -13.47
N ASP A 283 5.91 -13.16 -13.68
CA ASP A 283 5.27 -13.82 -14.81
C ASP A 283 4.45 -15.02 -14.30
N PRO A 284 3.13 -15.05 -14.51
CA PRO A 284 2.28 -16.11 -13.97
C PRO A 284 2.54 -17.48 -14.61
N LYS A 285 3.35 -17.53 -15.68
CA LYS A 285 3.72 -18.77 -16.41
C LYS A 285 5.11 -19.28 -16.05
N LYS A 286 5.80 -18.62 -15.12
CA LYS A 286 7.14 -19.01 -14.65
C LYS A 286 7.14 -19.30 -13.16
N GLU A 287 8.22 -19.93 -12.70
CA GLU A 287 8.51 -20.05 -11.29
C GLU A 287 8.72 -18.66 -10.67
N ILE A 288 8.38 -18.52 -9.37
CA ILE A 288 8.40 -17.23 -8.65
C ILE A 288 9.80 -16.60 -8.60
N ASP A 289 10.84 -17.43 -8.64
CA ASP A 289 12.24 -17.00 -8.64
C ASP A 289 12.79 -16.73 -10.05
N GLU A 290 12.01 -16.94 -11.11
CA GLU A 290 12.39 -16.58 -12.47
C GLU A 290 11.84 -15.20 -12.87
N PRO A 291 12.65 -14.34 -13.52
CA PRO A 291 12.21 -13.00 -13.86
C PRO A 291 11.20 -13.00 -15.00
N GLY A 292 10.12 -12.23 -14.84
CA GLY A 292 9.22 -11.81 -15.90
C GLY A 292 9.80 -10.68 -16.76
N LYS A 293 8.94 -10.01 -17.52
CA LYS A 293 9.33 -8.85 -18.33
C LYS A 293 9.37 -7.58 -17.49
N ASP A 294 10.22 -6.63 -17.88
CA ASP A 294 10.13 -5.26 -17.37
C ASP A 294 8.81 -4.62 -17.84
N PRO A 295 7.97 -4.08 -16.94
CA PRO A 295 6.71 -3.43 -17.31
C PRO A 295 6.88 -2.34 -18.37
N LEU A 296 7.98 -1.57 -18.35
CA LEU A 296 8.26 -0.54 -19.36
C LEU A 296 8.40 -1.12 -20.79
N LYS A 297 8.72 -2.40 -20.89
CA LYS A 297 8.89 -3.13 -22.16
C LYS A 297 7.71 -4.07 -22.45
N ASN A 298 6.73 -4.15 -21.54
CA ASN A 298 5.53 -4.95 -21.72
C ASN A 298 4.43 -4.09 -22.35
N LYS A 299 3.74 -4.60 -23.38
CA LYS A 299 2.63 -3.87 -24.02
C LYS A 299 1.42 -3.71 -23.08
N GLU A 300 1.20 -4.68 -22.18
CA GLU A 300 0.06 -4.71 -21.27
C GLU A 300 0.23 -3.78 -20.06
N ARG A 301 1.48 -3.49 -19.68
CA ARG A 301 1.83 -2.62 -18.55
C ARG A 301 2.72 -1.44 -18.99
N LYS A 302 2.58 -1.03 -20.25
CA LYS A 302 3.41 0.01 -20.86
C LYS A 302 3.24 1.33 -20.11
N ALA A 303 4.36 2.01 -19.90
CA ALA A 303 4.43 3.36 -19.38
C ALA A 303 5.57 4.11 -20.10
N PRO A 304 5.56 5.45 -20.11
CA PRO A 304 6.67 6.21 -20.68
C PRO A 304 7.98 5.95 -19.92
N GLU A 305 9.13 6.17 -20.57
CA GLU A 305 10.45 6.03 -19.92
C GLU A 305 10.59 6.95 -18.69
N PHE A 306 9.86 8.07 -18.66
CA PHE A 306 9.69 8.94 -17.50
C PHE A 306 9.26 8.19 -16.24
N ALA A 307 8.52 7.09 -16.37
CA ALA A 307 8.00 6.33 -15.24
C ALA A 307 9.07 5.46 -14.55
N ARG A 308 10.26 5.27 -15.15
CA ARG A 308 11.34 4.47 -14.56
C ARG A 308 11.63 4.91 -13.12
N ASN A 309 11.80 3.91 -12.23
CA ASN A 309 12.02 4.08 -10.79
C ASN A 309 10.84 4.72 -10.03
N GLY A 310 9.70 4.94 -10.69
CA GLY A 310 8.46 5.36 -10.07
C GLY A 310 7.50 4.19 -9.86
N SER A 311 6.38 4.49 -9.19
CA SER A 311 5.35 3.52 -8.82
C SER A 311 3.98 4.19 -8.81
N PHE A 312 2.92 3.46 -9.14
CA PHE A 312 1.57 3.94 -8.85
C PHE A 312 1.32 3.91 -7.35
N LEU A 313 0.61 4.91 -6.85
CA LEU A 313 0.11 4.99 -5.48
C LEU A 313 -1.42 5.00 -5.52
N VAL A 314 -2.03 4.00 -4.89
CA VAL A 314 -3.45 3.98 -4.58
C VAL A 314 -3.63 4.57 -3.19
N PHE A 315 -4.55 5.54 -3.05
CA PHE A 315 -4.99 6.05 -1.76
C PHE A 315 -6.51 5.84 -1.61
N ARG A 316 -6.92 5.30 -0.46
CA ARG A 316 -8.32 5.15 -0.07
C ARG A 316 -8.49 5.58 1.38
N ARG A 317 -9.45 6.48 1.63
CA ARG A 317 -9.87 6.86 2.98
C ARG A 317 -11.05 5.99 3.38
N LEU A 318 -10.79 4.97 4.19
CA LEU A 318 -11.76 3.95 4.56
C LEU A 318 -12.25 4.20 5.98
N ARG A 319 -13.47 4.72 6.14
CA ARG A 319 -14.10 4.90 7.46
C ARG A 319 -14.50 3.53 8.02
N GLN A 320 -14.25 3.32 9.31
CA GLN A 320 -14.56 2.08 10.01
C GLN A 320 -15.67 2.31 11.05
N ASP A 321 -16.76 1.57 10.93
CA ASP A 321 -17.81 1.47 11.96
C ASP A 321 -17.44 0.40 12.99
N VAL A 322 -16.57 0.79 13.93
CA VAL A 322 -16.03 -0.11 14.96
C VAL A 322 -17.11 -0.64 15.89
N GLY A 323 -18.06 0.21 16.30
CA GLY A 323 -19.18 -0.17 17.16
C GLY A 323 -20.11 -1.16 16.48
N GLY A 324 -20.50 -0.87 15.22
CA GLY A 324 -21.26 -1.78 14.37
C GLY A 324 -20.59 -3.14 14.21
N PHE A 325 -19.29 -3.16 13.89
CA PHE A 325 -18.54 -4.40 13.69
C PHE A 325 -18.46 -5.24 14.97
N HIS A 326 -18.07 -4.65 16.10
CA HIS A 326 -17.99 -5.38 17.37
C HIS A 326 -19.34 -5.93 17.83
N ARG A 327 -20.44 -5.19 17.61
CA ARG A 327 -21.79 -5.70 17.90
C ARG A 327 -22.15 -6.90 17.03
N PHE A 328 -21.84 -6.82 15.74
CA PHE A 328 -22.09 -7.93 14.82
C PHE A 328 -21.34 -9.20 15.25
N LEU A 329 -20.06 -9.08 15.60
CA LEU A 329 -19.27 -10.19 16.14
C LEU A 329 -19.88 -10.75 17.44
N GLY A 330 -20.34 -9.88 18.36
CA GLY A 330 -21.00 -10.28 19.59
C GLY A 330 -22.32 -11.03 19.39
N GLN A 331 -23.10 -10.63 18.38
CA GLN A 331 -24.36 -11.30 18.02
C GLN A 331 -24.12 -12.71 17.47
N LEU A 332 -23.21 -12.86 16.51
CA LEU A 332 -22.84 -14.16 15.96
C LEU A 332 -22.22 -15.06 17.04
N ALA A 333 -21.33 -14.50 17.87
CA ALA A 333 -20.72 -15.23 18.98
C ALA A 333 -21.78 -15.78 19.96
N SER A 334 -22.78 -14.98 20.31
CA SER A 334 -23.90 -15.40 21.16
C SER A 334 -24.75 -16.46 20.49
N GLN A 335 -25.02 -16.32 19.18
CA GLN A 335 -25.79 -17.27 18.39
C GLN A 335 -25.14 -18.65 18.35
N PHE A 336 -23.81 -18.71 18.16
CA PHE A 336 -23.08 -19.97 17.98
C PHE A 336 -22.37 -20.46 19.25
N GLY A 337 -22.51 -19.77 20.38
CA GLY A 337 -21.88 -20.17 21.64
C GLY A 337 -20.35 -20.12 21.62
N VAL A 338 -19.77 -19.17 20.88
CA VAL A 338 -18.31 -18.97 20.76
C VAL A 338 -17.90 -17.56 21.24
N ALA A 339 -16.60 -17.26 21.29
CA ALA A 339 -16.12 -15.92 21.62
C ALA A 339 -16.22 -14.95 20.42
N PRO A 340 -16.50 -13.64 20.62
CA PRO A 340 -16.48 -12.66 19.53
C PRO A 340 -15.15 -12.60 18.78
N ALA A 341 -14.02 -12.75 19.49
CA ALA A 341 -12.69 -12.82 18.90
C ALA A 341 -12.53 -14.02 17.94
N PHE A 342 -13.19 -15.15 18.21
CA PHE A 342 -13.14 -16.34 17.35
C PHE A 342 -13.86 -16.10 16.03
N VAL A 343 -15.01 -15.43 16.06
CA VAL A 343 -15.77 -15.03 14.85
C VAL A 343 -14.94 -14.04 14.03
N GLY A 344 -14.44 -12.98 14.67
CA GLY A 344 -13.62 -11.98 14.02
C GLY A 344 -12.34 -12.57 13.42
N ALA A 345 -11.69 -13.50 14.14
CA ALA A 345 -10.49 -14.18 13.65
C ALA A 345 -10.74 -14.97 12.36
N ARG A 346 -11.91 -15.56 12.18
CA ARG A 346 -12.26 -16.30 10.95
C ARG A 346 -12.72 -15.40 9.81
N MET A 347 -13.32 -14.26 10.12
CA MET A 347 -13.63 -13.24 9.12
C MET A 347 -12.34 -12.59 8.59
N VAL A 348 -11.37 -12.31 9.45
CA VAL A 348 -10.10 -11.68 9.07
C VAL A 348 -9.09 -12.71 8.55
N GLY A 349 -9.02 -13.88 9.19
CA GLY A 349 -7.99 -14.92 9.02
C GLY A 349 -6.81 -14.82 9.98
N ARG A 350 -6.84 -13.85 10.89
CA ARG A 350 -5.92 -13.71 12.02
C ARG A 350 -6.69 -13.35 13.27
N TRP A 351 -6.24 -13.84 14.42
CA TRP A 351 -6.71 -13.34 15.70
C TRP A 351 -6.33 -11.88 15.91
N PRO A 352 -7.00 -11.15 16.83
CA PRO A 352 -6.64 -9.78 17.18
C PRO A 352 -5.14 -9.57 17.43
N SER A 353 -4.48 -10.53 18.10
CA SER A 353 -3.03 -10.51 18.35
C SER A 353 -2.16 -10.46 17.08
N GLY A 354 -2.66 -10.96 15.95
CA GLY A 354 -1.91 -11.23 14.72
C GLY A 354 -1.67 -12.71 14.43
N ALA A 355 -1.96 -13.61 15.38
CA ALA A 355 -1.82 -15.06 15.22
C ALA A 355 -2.63 -15.55 14.01
N ALA A 356 -2.00 -16.29 13.10
CA ALA A 356 -2.68 -16.79 11.90
C ALA A 356 -3.62 -17.94 12.26
N VAL A 357 -4.90 -17.84 11.90
CA VAL A 357 -5.91 -18.87 12.23
C VAL A 357 -5.57 -20.23 11.61
N VAL A 358 -4.91 -20.26 10.46
CA VAL A 358 -4.51 -21.54 9.84
C VAL A 358 -3.46 -22.31 10.66
N ILE A 359 -2.67 -21.61 11.47
CA ILE A 359 -1.67 -22.19 12.38
C ILE A 359 -2.34 -22.49 13.73
N SER A 360 -3.11 -21.54 14.26
CA SER A 360 -3.79 -21.64 15.56
C SER A 360 -5.31 -21.51 15.38
N PRO A 361 -6.01 -22.57 14.92
CA PRO A 361 -7.42 -22.48 14.48
C PRO A 361 -8.46 -22.43 15.61
N ALA A 362 -8.08 -22.90 16.81
CA ALA A 362 -8.99 -23.06 17.94
C ALA A 362 -8.92 -21.88 18.92
N VAL A 363 -7.71 -21.38 19.21
CA VAL A 363 -7.45 -20.35 20.21
C VAL A 363 -6.38 -19.39 19.72
N ASP A 364 -6.42 -18.16 20.24
CA ASP A 364 -5.39 -17.15 19.98
C ASP A 364 -4.03 -17.61 20.54
N ASP A 365 -2.95 -17.25 19.85
CA ASP A 365 -1.57 -17.60 20.19
C ASP A 365 -0.66 -16.36 20.05
N PRO A 366 -0.56 -15.54 21.10
CA PRO A 366 0.29 -14.35 21.09
C PRO A 366 1.78 -14.65 20.86
N GLU A 367 2.26 -15.84 21.24
CA GLU A 367 3.66 -16.23 20.97
C GLU A 367 3.86 -16.43 19.47
N GLN A 368 2.96 -17.17 18.82
CA GLN A 368 2.94 -17.31 17.36
C GLN A 368 2.76 -15.97 16.64
N ALA A 369 1.94 -15.05 17.17
CA ALA A 369 1.73 -13.73 16.59
C ALA A 369 3.01 -12.88 16.59
N SER A 370 3.75 -12.90 17.70
CA SER A 370 4.98 -12.12 17.91
C SER A 370 6.23 -12.72 17.26
N ASP A 371 6.17 -13.98 16.83
CA ASP A 371 7.29 -14.68 16.22
C ASP A 371 7.32 -14.50 14.70
N ASP A 372 8.22 -13.63 14.23
CA ASP A 372 8.45 -13.33 12.80
C ASP A 372 8.82 -14.56 11.96
N CYS A 373 9.30 -15.63 12.58
CA CYS A 373 9.59 -16.89 11.89
C CYS A 373 8.35 -17.77 11.71
N LYS A 374 7.24 -17.48 12.41
CA LYS A 374 6.02 -18.31 12.43
C LYS A 374 4.76 -17.58 11.98
N ASN A 375 4.61 -16.30 12.30
CA ASN A 375 3.35 -15.56 12.12
C ASN A 375 2.87 -15.47 10.66
N ASN A 376 3.74 -15.73 9.70
CA ASN A 376 3.42 -15.74 8.28
C ASN A 376 3.86 -17.01 7.53
N ASN A 377 4.45 -17.99 8.24
CA ASN A 377 4.97 -19.24 7.66
C ASN A 377 3.85 -20.25 7.41
N PHE A 378 3.05 -20.06 6.37
CA PHE A 378 1.99 -21.00 6.01
C PHE A 378 1.65 -20.92 4.53
N GLU A 379 1.13 -22.00 3.99
CA GLU A 379 0.53 -22.05 2.67
C GLU A 379 -0.83 -22.74 2.77
N PHE A 380 -1.71 -22.52 1.80
CA PHE A 380 -3.08 -23.02 1.88
C PHE A 380 -3.26 -24.37 1.21
N ALA A 381 -2.75 -24.55 -0.01
CA ALA A 381 -2.78 -25.81 -0.74
C ALA A 381 -1.55 -26.67 -0.42
N LYS A 382 -1.67 -27.99 -0.64
CA LYS A 382 -0.50 -28.89 -0.60
C LYS A 382 0.38 -28.62 -1.81
N GLU A 383 1.70 -28.61 -1.60
CA GLU A 383 2.66 -28.64 -2.70
C GLU A 383 2.49 -29.92 -3.53
N LYS A 384 2.84 -29.87 -4.83
CA LYS A 384 2.86 -31.07 -5.67
C LYS A 384 4.06 -31.92 -5.28
N GLU A 385 3.94 -33.26 -5.30
CA GLU A 385 5.02 -34.22 -4.95
C GLU A 385 6.35 -34.02 -5.73
N GLU A 386 6.36 -33.23 -6.80
CA GLU A 386 7.57 -32.90 -7.57
C GLU A 386 8.42 -31.78 -6.93
N ASP A 387 7.84 -30.92 -6.09
CA ASP A 387 8.59 -29.88 -5.35
C ASP A 387 9.40 -30.47 -4.17
N ASP A 388 8.94 -31.58 -3.59
CA ASP A 388 9.62 -32.37 -2.55
C ASP A 388 10.97 -32.98 -3.01
N LYS A 389 11.24 -33.00 -4.33
CA LYS A 389 12.49 -33.54 -4.90
C LYS A 389 13.60 -32.50 -5.04
N LYS A 390 13.35 -31.24 -4.68
CA LYS A 390 14.39 -30.20 -4.67
C LYS A 390 15.40 -30.52 -3.55
N PRO A 391 16.71 -30.64 -3.83
CA PRO A 391 17.68 -30.99 -2.80
C PRO A 391 17.69 -29.92 -1.70
N PRO A 392 17.88 -30.31 -0.42
CA PRO A 392 18.04 -29.34 0.66
C PRO A 392 19.21 -28.42 0.31
N ARG A 393 18.93 -27.11 0.18
CA ARG A 393 19.92 -26.12 -0.23
C ARG A 393 20.85 -25.81 0.96
N PRO A 394 22.12 -25.42 0.70
CA PRO A 394 23.19 -25.53 1.68
C PRO A 394 23.06 -24.56 2.86
N VAL A 395 23.63 -25.03 3.98
CA VAL A 395 23.87 -24.45 5.30
C VAL A 395 23.93 -22.92 5.38
N ALA A 396 23.17 -22.39 6.33
CA ALA A 396 23.11 -21.00 6.74
C ALA A 396 24.48 -20.38 7.08
N LEU A 397 24.64 -19.09 6.75
CA LEU A 397 25.68 -18.23 7.33
C LEU A 397 25.30 -17.90 8.79
N PRO A 398 26.27 -17.66 9.70
CA PRO A 398 25.96 -17.36 11.10
C PRO A 398 25.16 -16.05 11.25
N GLY A 399 23.97 -16.11 11.87
CA GLY A 399 23.07 -14.97 12.11
C GLY A 399 21.64 -15.37 12.50
N GLU A 400 20.75 -14.38 12.70
CA GLU A 400 19.30 -14.52 12.98
C GLU A 400 18.54 -15.15 11.79
N VAL A 401 18.76 -16.43 11.60
CA VAL A 401 18.08 -17.27 10.62
C VAL A 401 16.94 -17.98 11.32
N CYS A 402 15.78 -18.06 10.67
CA CYS A 402 14.68 -18.89 11.14
C CYS A 402 15.08 -20.36 10.95
N GLU A 403 15.71 -20.93 11.97
CA GLU A 403 16.18 -22.31 11.98
C GLU A 403 15.06 -23.27 12.40
N ASN A 404 14.97 -24.43 11.74
CA ASN A 404 14.09 -25.54 12.12
C ASN A 404 12.60 -25.20 12.23
N VAL A 405 12.09 -24.24 11.43
CA VAL A 405 10.65 -23.95 11.41
C VAL A 405 9.92 -24.93 10.50
N THR A 406 9.19 -25.88 11.09
CA THR A 406 8.31 -26.76 10.34
C THR A 406 7.06 -25.99 9.88
N PRO A 407 6.73 -26.00 8.57
CA PRO A 407 5.48 -25.43 8.10
C PRO A 407 4.26 -26.11 8.77
N PRO A 408 3.20 -25.36 9.08
CA PRO A 408 1.97 -25.91 9.61
C PRO A 408 1.27 -26.81 8.57
N GLU A 409 0.31 -27.59 9.03
CA GLU A 409 -0.60 -28.29 8.12
C GLU A 409 -1.39 -27.32 7.24
N HIS A 410 -1.39 -27.59 5.93
CA HIS A 410 -2.17 -26.89 4.91
C HIS A 410 -3.69 -26.89 5.19
N ASP A 411 -4.41 -26.02 4.49
CA ASP A 411 -5.87 -25.84 4.61
C ASP A 411 -6.55 -25.74 3.22
N PRO A 412 -6.42 -26.76 2.35
CA PRO A 412 -6.88 -26.68 0.96
C PRO A 412 -8.40 -26.50 0.85
N ASP A 413 -9.13 -27.06 1.81
CA ASP A 413 -10.59 -27.10 1.86
C ASP A 413 -11.21 -25.93 2.67
N GLY A 414 -10.39 -25.05 3.25
CA GLY A 414 -10.87 -23.89 4.00
C GLY A 414 -11.57 -24.23 5.31
N GLN A 415 -11.20 -25.35 5.95
CA GLN A 415 -11.76 -25.79 7.23
C GLN A 415 -11.22 -24.94 8.40
N LYS A 416 -9.96 -24.50 8.32
CA LYS A 416 -9.35 -23.64 9.34
C LYS A 416 -9.66 -22.17 9.07
N LEU A 417 -9.28 -21.68 7.89
CA LEU A 417 -9.56 -20.34 7.41
C LEU A 417 -10.50 -20.42 6.20
N PRO A 418 -11.78 -20.03 6.33
CA PRO A 418 -12.72 -20.01 5.22
C PRO A 418 -12.16 -19.27 4.00
N PHE A 419 -12.54 -19.70 2.79
CA PHE A 419 -12.11 -19.05 1.54
C PHE A 419 -12.52 -17.57 1.47
N ALA A 420 -13.61 -17.20 2.14
CA ALA A 420 -14.06 -15.82 2.27
C ALA A 420 -13.20 -14.97 3.23
N GLY A 421 -12.37 -15.57 4.09
CA GLY A 421 -11.59 -14.83 5.07
C GLY A 421 -10.68 -13.78 4.44
N HIS A 422 -10.64 -12.60 5.02
CA HIS A 422 -10.06 -11.40 4.42
C HIS A 422 -8.64 -11.60 3.88
N ILE A 423 -7.72 -12.15 4.68
CA ILE A 423 -6.34 -12.36 4.20
C ILE A 423 -6.23 -13.39 3.07
N ARG A 424 -7.16 -14.36 3.00
CA ARG A 424 -7.17 -15.42 1.97
C ARG A 424 -7.80 -14.92 0.68
N LYS A 425 -8.80 -14.05 0.77
CA LYS A 425 -9.33 -13.27 -0.37
C LYS A 425 -8.28 -12.30 -0.93
N ALA A 426 -7.65 -11.51 -0.05
CA ALA A 426 -6.72 -10.47 -0.46
C ALA A 426 -5.36 -11.03 -0.94
N TYR A 427 -4.94 -12.19 -0.43
CA TYR A 427 -3.77 -12.92 -0.92
C TYR A 427 -4.01 -14.44 -0.78
N PRO A 428 -4.48 -15.11 -1.85
CA PRO A 428 -4.79 -16.54 -1.86
C PRO A 428 -3.56 -17.45 -1.79
N ARG A 429 -2.34 -16.90 -1.73
CA ARG A 429 -1.07 -17.65 -1.74
C ARG A 429 -1.04 -18.74 -2.80
N ASN A 430 -0.67 -19.97 -2.44
CA ASN A 430 -0.67 -21.12 -3.34
C ASN A 430 -2.05 -21.79 -3.53
N ASP A 431 -3.17 -21.16 -3.17
CA ASP A 431 -4.51 -21.73 -3.41
C ASP A 431 -4.65 -22.19 -4.87
N GLN A 432 -5.33 -23.31 -5.04
CA GLN A 432 -5.72 -23.85 -6.34
C GLN A 432 -7.24 -23.85 -6.42
N SER A 433 -7.78 -23.82 -7.64
CA SER A 433 -9.21 -23.82 -7.87
C SER A 433 -9.59 -24.84 -8.96
N SER A 434 -10.72 -25.50 -8.74
CA SER A 434 -11.37 -26.39 -9.70
C SER A 434 -12.10 -25.63 -10.81
N THR A 435 -12.53 -24.39 -10.53
CA THR A 435 -13.26 -23.50 -11.44
C THR A 435 -12.35 -22.47 -12.12
N ILE A 436 -11.17 -22.19 -11.57
CA ILE A 436 -10.20 -21.21 -12.08
C ILE A 436 -8.84 -21.93 -12.30
N PRO A 437 -8.63 -22.58 -13.46
CA PRO A 437 -7.41 -23.38 -13.72
C PRO A 437 -6.10 -22.59 -13.66
N SER A 438 -6.15 -21.27 -13.82
CA SER A 438 -4.98 -20.39 -13.75
C SER A 438 -4.58 -20.00 -12.32
N LEU A 439 -5.41 -20.29 -11.31
CA LEU A 439 -5.12 -19.93 -9.93
C LEU A 439 -4.03 -20.86 -9.37
N ASN A 440 -2.88 -20.26 -9.08
CA ASN A 440 -1.74 -20.87 -8.43
C ASN A 440 -0.88 -19.76 -7.81
N GLU A 441 0.19 -20.14 -7.12
CA GLU A 441 1.05 -19.19 -6.45
C GLU A 441 1.65 -18.15 -7.41
N SER A 442 2.29 -18.56 -8.52
CA SER A 442 2.86 -17.63 -9.51
C SER A 442 1.85 -16.59 -10.00
N THR A 443 0.60 -17.00 -10.26
CA THR A 443 -0.49 -16.07 -10.61
C THR A 443 -0.84 -15.14 -9.46
N THR A 444 -0.99 -15.64 -8.22
CA THR A 444 -1.32 -14.74 -7.10
C THR A 444 -0.21 -13.71 -6.82
N GLN A 445 1.05 -14.07 -7.07
CA GLN A 445 2.18 -13.17 -6.88
C GLN A 445 2.17 -11.98 -7.86
N THR A 446 1.50 -12.08 -9.02
CA THR A 446 1.36 -10.97 -9.99
C THR A 446 0.31 -9.92 -9.61
N HIS A 447 -0.35 -10.11 -8.45
CA HIS A 447 -1.41 -9.23 -7.95
C HIS A 447 -1.04 -8.59 -6.60
N ARG A 448 0.21 -8.75 -6.16
CA ARG A 448 0.68 -8.30 -4.83
C ARG A 448 0.77 -6.78 -4.77
N LEU A 449 0.59 -6.25 -3.56
CA LEU A 449 0.62 -4.82 -3.26
C LEU A 449 1.58 -4.55 -2.10
N LEU A 450 2.24 -3.39 -2.10
CA LEU A 450 2.98 -2.89 -0.94
C LEU A 450 2.11 -1.94 -0.13
N ARG A 451 1.50 -2.44 0.94
CA ARG A 451 0.61 -1.60 1.78
C ARG A 451 1.43 -0.70 2.70
N ARG A 452 1.05 0.58 2.79
CA ARG A 452 1.63 1.61 3.67
C ARG A 452 0.54 2.32 4.47
N GLY A 453 -0.53 1.60 4.79
CA GLY A 453 -1.68 2.19 5.47
C GLY A 453 -1.37 2.61 6.90
N ILE A 454 -2.15 3.57 7.39
CA ILE A 454 -2.09 4.06 8.78
C ILE A 454 -3.50 4.41 9.26
N PRO A 455 -3.87 4.13 10.52
CA PRO A 455 -5.16 4.55 11.05
C PRO A 455 -5.33 6.08 11.02
N TYR A 456 -6.57 6.57 11.01
CA TYR A 456 -6.89 7.98 11.25
C TYR A 456 -8.04 8.11 12.25
N GLY A 457 -8.14 9.28 12.86
CA GLY A 457 -9.14 9.57 13.88
C GLY A 457 -8.79 8.97 15.23
N PRO A 458 -9.50 9.37 16.29
CA PRO A 458 -9.21 8.92 17.65
C PRO A 458 -9.54 7.44 17.82
N GLN A 459 -8.75 6.75 18.64
CA GLN A 459 -8.99 5.37 19.04
C GLN A 459 -10.42 5.21 19.59
N SER A 460 -11.14 4.18 19.12
CA SER A 460 -12.49 3.89 19.62
C SER A 460 -12.45 3.34 21.04
N ALA A 461 -13.45 3.70 21.86
CA ALA A 461 -13.69 3.06 23.16
C ALA A 461 -14.39 1.69 23.03
N SER A 462 -14.91 1.37 21.83
CA SER A 462 -15.54 0.09 21.54
C SER A 462 -14.53 -1.05 21.64
N SER A 463 -14.94 -2.18 22.21
CA SER A 463 -14.16 -3.41 22.24
C SER A 463 -15.04 -4.62 21.96
N LEU A 464 -14.43 -5.78 21.66
CA LEU A 464 -15.16 -7.03 21.45
C LEU A 464 -16.02 -7.45 22.65
N CYS A 465 -15.65 -7.05 23.88
CA CYS A 465 -16.38 -7.36 25.10
C CYS A 465 -17.39 -6.26 25.50
N ALA A 466 -17.22 -5.05 24.98
CA ALA A 466 -18.10 -3.91 25.24
C ALA A 466 -18.24 -3.07 23.97
N PRO A 467 -19.07 -3.52 23.00
CA PRO A 467 -19.32 -2.78 21.77
C PRO A 467 -19.98 -1.43 22.07
N MET A 468 -19.50 -0.36 21.44
CA MET A 468 -20.01 0.99 21.62
C MET A 468 -20.03 1.76 20.30
N ASP A 469 -21.14 2.44 20.01
CA ASP A 469 -21.21 3.45 18.96
C ASP A 469 -20.96 4.83 19.56
N ASP A 470 -20.07 5.58 18.94
CA ASP A 470 -19.77 6.96 19.32
C ASP A 470 -19.95 7.96 18.16
N GLY A 471 -20.26 7.48 16.95
CA GLY A 471 -20.48 8.31 15.76
C GLY A 471 -19.24 9.06 15.27
N VAL A 472 -18.06 8.74 15.78
CA VAL A 472 -16.83 9.48 15.47
C VAL A 472 -16.19 8.96 14.19
N ASP A 473 -15.77 9.89 13.33
CA ASP A 473 -15.11 9.60 12.06
C ASP A 473 -13.67 9.11 12.28
N ARG A 474 -13.44 7.85 11.96
CA ARG A 474 -12.17 7.15 12.11
C ARG A 474 -12.08 6.02 11.10
N GLY A 475 -10.87 5.50 10.89
CA GLY A 475 -10.68 4.29 10.12
C GLY A 475 -9.27 4.16 9.61
N LEU A 476 -9.11 3.69 8.37
CA LEU A 476 -7.81 3.43 7.76
C LEU A 476 -7.57 4.36 6.58
N LEU A 477 -6.40 5.01 6.57
CA LEU A 477 -5.82 5.55 5.35
C LEU A 477 -5.11 4.40 4.67
N PHE A 478 -5.74 3.79 3.68
CA PHE A 478 -5.13 2.73 2.90
C PHE A 478 -4.25 3.36 1.81
N LEU A 479 -2.98 2.98 1.80
CA LEU A 479 -2.02 3.33 0.76
C LEU A 479 -1.39 2.05 0.20
N ALA A 480 -1.26 1.95 -1.11
CA ALA A 480 -0.59 0.82 -1.75
C ALA A 480 0.24 1.24 -2.97
N TYR A 481 1.44 0.65 -3.10
CA TYR A 481 2.32 0.82 -4.25
C TYR A 481 2.34 -0.41 -5.15
N GLN A 482 2.32 -0.18 -6.46
CA GLN A 482 2.23 -1.18 -7.53
C GLN A 482 2.63 -0.59 -8.90
N VAL A 483 2.81 -1.42 -9.93
CA VAL A 483 3.05 -0.95 -11.33
C VAL A 483 1.83 -1.10 -12.25
N SER A 484 0.76 -1.74 -11.78
CA SER A 484 -0.52 -1.87 -12.48
C SER A 484 -1.64 -1.79 -11.46
N ILE A 485 -2.39 -0.69 -11.45
CA ILE A 485 -3.58 -0.53 -10.59
C ILE A 485 -4.66 -1.51 -11.04
N VAL A 486 -4.84 -1.67 -12.36
CA VAL A 486 -5.83 -2.58 -12.95
C VAL A 486 -5.52 -4.03 -12.58
N ASP A 487 -4.28 -4.48 -12.76
CA ASP A 487 -3.92 -5.88 -12.49
C ASP A 487 -3.68 -6.17 -11.01
N GLN A 488 -3.49 -5.18 -10.15
CA GLN A 488 -3.14 -5.43 -8.75
C GLN A 488 -4.28 -4.96 -7.83
N PHE A 489 -4.41 -3.66 -7.56
CA PHE A 489 -5.40 -3.18 -6.59
C PHE A 489 -6.86 -3.43 -7.01
N GLU A 490 -7.22 -3.05 -8.24
CA GLU A 490 -8.58 -3.25 -8.74
C GLU A 490 -8.87 -4.73 -8.97
N PHE A 491 -7.89 -5.49 -9.46
CA PHE A 491 -8.04 -6.94 -9.65
C PHE A 491 -8.38 -7.65 -8.35
N VAL A 492 -7.58 -7.44 -7.30
CA VAL A 492 -7.81 -8.04 -5.97
C VAL A 492 -9.18 -7.62 -5.43
N THR A 493 -9.53 -6.34 -5.57
CA THR A 493 -10.82 -5.82 -5.08
C THR A 493 -12.00 -6.47 -5.81
N LYS A 494 -11.98 -6.46 -7.15
CA LYS A 494 -13.10 -6.90 -7.98
C LYS A 494 -13.22 -8.41 -8.08
N ASN A 495 -12.12 -9.07 -8.44
CA ASN A 495 -12.14 -10.47 -8.85
C ASN A 495 -12.00 -11.43 -7.66
N TRP A 496 -11.48 -10.96 -6.52
CA TRP A 496 -11.32 -11.78 -5.32
C TRP A 496 -12.24 -11.31 -4.20
N VAL A 497 -12.02 -10.10 -3.68
CA VAL A 497 -12.71 -9.55 -2.51
C VAL A 497 -14.22 -9.40 -2.72
N ASN A 498 -14.63 -8.79 -3.84
CA ASN A 498 -16.03 -8.56 -4.19
C ASN A 498 -16.69 -9.73 -4.93
N ASN A 499 -15.94 -10.80 -5.22
CA ASN A 499 -16.46 -11.92 -5.99
C ASN A 499 -16.96 -13.03 -5.04
N ALA A 500 -18.27 -13.25 -4.99
CA ALA A 500 -18.87 -14.31 -4.17
C ALA A 500 -18.46 -15.73 -4.58
N ASP A 501 -17.95 -15.89 -5.80
CA ASP A 501 -17.58 -17.19 -6.39
C ASP A 501 -16.05 -17.36 -6.48
N PHE A 502 -15.28 -16.53 -5.78
CA PHE A 502 -13.83 -16.68 -5.67
C PHE A 502 -13.43 -17.33 -4.33
N LYS A 503 -12.66 -18.42 -4.28
CA LYS A 503 -11.98 -19.13 -5.38
C LYS A 503 -12.81 -20.24 -6.04
N GLU A 504 -13.94 -20.61 -5.44
CA GLU A 504 -14.91 -21.57 -5.97
C GLU A 504 -16.33 -20.98 -5.85
N ASP A 505 -17.27 -21.53 -6.60
CA ASP A 505 -18.67 -21.10 -6.59
C ASP A 505 -19.28 -21.11 -5.19
N GLY A 506 -19.96 -20.01 -4.83
CA GLY A 506 -20.69 -19.88 -3.57
C GLY A 506 -19.80 -19.89 -2.32
N THR A 507 -18.55 -19.46 -2.42
CA THR A 507 -17.63 -19.35 -1.28
C THR A 507 -17.85 -18.09 -0.44
N GLY A 508 -18.42 -17.05 -1.06
CA GLY A 508 -18.89 -15.83 -0.43
C GLY A 508 -18.00 -14.61 -0.66
N PHE A 509 -18.52 -13.46 -0.28
CA PHE A 509 -17.78 -12.20 -0.30
C PHE A 509 -16.74 -12.14 0.82
N ASP A 510 -15.72 -11.31 0.66
CA ASP A 510 -14.91 -10.86 1.79
C ASP A 510 -15.80 -10.20 2.86
N PRO A 511 -15.71 -10.64 4.13
CA PRO A 511 -16.59 -10.19 5.19
C PRO A 511 -16.20 -8.83 5.78
N ILE A 512 -15.02 -8.28 5.46
CA ILE A 512 -14.53 -7.02 6.03
C ILE A 512 -14.71 -5.88 5.03
N ILE A 513 -14.22 -6.06 3.80
CA ILE A 513 -14.18 -5.01 2.77
C ILE A 513 -14.94 -5.35 1.48
N GLY A 514 -15.52 -6.55 1.38
CA GLY A 514 -16.31 -6.93 0.21
C GLY A 514 -17.46 -5.95 -0.03
N GLN A 515 -17.76 -5.65 -1.28
CA GLN A 515 -18.83 -4.75 -1.69
C GLN A 515 -19.73 -5.48 -2.70
N ASN A 516 -21.05 -5.42 -2.48
CA ASN A 516 -22.03 -5.96 -3.44
C ASN A 516 -22.85 -4.82 -4.05
N SER A 517 -22.33 -4.22 -5.12
CA SER A 517 -23.06 -3.18 -5.87
C SER A 517 -24.15 -3.72 -6.79
N ALA A 518 -24.18 -5.04 -7.04
CA ALA A 518 -25.20 -5.68 -7.85
C ALA A 518 -26.54 -5.84 -7.10
N ASP A 519 -26.50 -5.93 -5.77
CA ASP A 519 -27.68 -5.92 -4.90
C ASP A 519 -27.94 -4.50 -4.36
N PRO A 520 -29.10 -3.88 -4.63
CA PRO A 520 -29.44 -2.54 -4.11
C PRO A 520 -29.44 -2.45 -2.57
N THR A 521 -29.66 -3.56 -1.88
CA THR A 521 -29.58 -3.65 -0.41
C THR A 521 -28.16 -3.86 0.10
N ARG A 522 -27.20 -4.07 -0.82
CA ARG A 522 -25.79 -4.35 -0.55
C ARG A 522 -25.56 -5.62 0.28
N ARG A 523 -26.56 -6.51 0.30
CA ARG A 523 -26.49 -7.78 1.03
C ARG A 523 -25.32 -8.62 0.53
N ARG A 524 -24.52 -9.13 1.46
CA ARG A 524 -23.45 -10.07 1.22
C ARG A 524 -23.71 -11.36 1.99
N ALA A 525 -23.31 -12.47 1.40
CA ALA A 525 -23.28 -13.77 2.03
C ALA A 525 -21.83 -14.30 2.08
N PHE A 526 -21.47 -14.96 3.17
CA PHE A 526 -20.19 -15.65 3.31
C PHE A 526 -20.31 -16.86 4.24
N LYS A 527 -19.34 -17.77 4.17
CA LYS A 527 -19.29 -18.95 5.03
C LYS A 527 -18.32 -18.73 6.19
N LEU A 528 -18.78 -19.05 7.39
CA LEU A 528 -17.98 -19.01 8.62
C LEU A 528 -17.76 -20.44 9.12
N GLY A 529 -16.51 -20.86 9.24
CA GLY A 529 -16.19 -22.14 9.88
C GLY A 529 -16.45 -22.06 11.39
N LEU A 530 -17.10 -23.04 11.98
CA LEU A 530 -17.38 -23.13 13.43
C LEU A 530 -16.90 -24.49 13.95
N PRO A 531 -16.82 -24.69 15.29
CA PRO A 531 -16.51 -26.01 15.82
C PRO A 531 -17.56 -27.04 15.39
N GLY A 532 -17.19 -27.93 14.47
CA GLY A 532 -18.03 -29.04 14.01
C GLY A 532 -18.98 -28.73 12.85
N GLU A 533 -19.06 -27.48 12.38
CA GLU A 533 -19.92 -27.10 11.25
C GLU A 533 -19.40 -25.87 10.49
N THR A 534 -19.99 -25.59 9.33
CA THR A 534 -19.78 -24.33 8.59
C THR A 534 -21.13 -23.65 8.43
N ALA A 535 -21.26 -22.43 8.94
CA ALA A 535 -22.52 -21.69 8.91
C ALA A 535 -22.51 -20.63 7.77
N PRO A 536 -23.61 -20.50 7.00
CA PRO A 536 -23.81 -19.35 6.14
C PRO A 536 -24.16 -18.12 6.97
N ILE A 537 -23.52 -17.00 6.67
CA ILE A 537 -23.75 -15.70 7.30
C ILE A 537 -24.18 -14.72 6.22
N GLU A 538 -25.24 -13.95 6.50
CA GLU A 538 -25.70 -12.87 5.65
C GLU A 538 -25.68 -11.54 6.41
N THR A 539 -25.33 -10.46 5.73
CA THR A 539 -25.36 -9.10 6.28
C THR A 539 -25.55 -8.07 5.18
N ASP A 540 -26.27 -7.00 5.46
CA ASP A 540 -26.38 -5.79 4.62
C ASP A 540 -25.55 -4.61 5.17
N GLN A 541 -24.80 -4.84 6.25
CA GLN A 541 -24.01 -3.81 6.92
C GLN A 541 -22.59 -3.72 6.36
N ASP A 542 -22.20 -2.53 5.94
CA ASP A 542 -20.82 -2.18 5.60
C ASP A 542 -20.13 -1.55 6.80
N TRP A 543 -19.16 -2.26 7.37
CA TRP A 543 -18.33 -1.70 8.44
C TRP A 543 -17.18 -0.86 7.90
N VAL A 544 -16.80 -1.08 6.65
CA VAL A 544 -15.79 -0.29 5.95
C VAL A 544 -16.47 0.52 4.85
N VAL A 545 -16.47 1.84 5.00
CA VAL A 545 -17.15 2.77 4.08
C VAL A 545 -16.11 3.69 3.42
N PRO A 546 -15.96 3.65 2.09
CA PRO A 546 -15.03 4.52 1.39
C PRO A 546 -15.51 5.96 1.44
N THR A 547 -14.68 6.89 1.89
CA THR A 547 -15.03 8.32 2.07
C THR A 547 -14.12 9.26 1.30
N GLY A 548 -13.24 8.71 0.47
CA GLY A 548 -12.34 9.46 -0.39
C GLY A 548 -11.21 8.60 -0.92
N GLY A 549 -10.46 9.15 -1.86
CA GLY A 549 -9.31 8.46 -2.42
C GLY A 549 -8.68 9.18 -3.61
N GLY A 550 -7.74 8.51 -4.25
CA GLY A 550 -7.21 8.89 -5.55
C GLY A 550 -6.22 7.86 -6.08
N TYR A 551 -6.01 7.89 -7.39
CA TYR A 551 -4.95 7.14 -8.05
C TYR A 551 -3.87 8.12 -8.50
N PHE A 552 -2.65 7.83 -8.09
CA PHE A 552 -1.50 8.69 -8.29
C PHE A 552 -0.33 7.90 -8.84
N PHE A 553 0.68 8.61 -9.33
CA PHE A 553 1.98 8.10 -9.72
C PHE A 553 3.04 8.85 -8.93
N ALA A 554 3.86 8.13 -8.18
CA ALA A 554 5.04 8.64 -7.48
C ALA A 554 6.25 8.52 -8.42
N PRO A 555 6.71 9.62 -9.06
CA PRO A 555 7.83 9.56 -9.99
C PRO A 555 9.15 9.32 -9.26
N SER A 556 10.19 9.00 -10.02
CA SER A 556 11.55 9.03 -9.49
C SER A 556 12.01 10.45 -9.14
N ILE A 557 13.11 10.58 -8.39
CA ILE A 557 13.70 11.90 -8.10
C ILE A 557 14.04 12.65 -9.39
N ALA A 558 14.63 11.98 -10.39
CA ALA A 558 14.85 12.56 -11.71
C ALA A 558 13.52 12.95 -12.40
N GLY A 559 12.47 12.13 -12.26
CA GLY A 559 11.13 12.44 -12.76
C GLY A 559 10.55 13.72 -12.14
N LEU A 560 10.68 13.90 -10.82
CA LEU A 560 10.26 15.13 -10.14
C LEU A 560 11.00 16.36 -10.70
N LYS A 561 12.31 16.25 -10.91
CA LYS A 561 13.14 17.33 -11.48
C LYS A 561 12.77 17.64 -12.94
N ALA A 562 12.38 16.62 -13.71
CA ALA A 562 11.87 16.81 -15.07
C ALA A 562 10.52 17.55 -15.09
N LEU A 563 9.59 17.22 -14.19
CA LEU A 563 8.32 17.94 -14.03
C LEU A 563 8.53 19.38 -13.54
N ALA A 564 9.56 19.64 -12.73
CA ALA A 564 9.90 20.98 -12.27
C ALA A 564 10.46 21.90 -13.37
N SER A 565 10.88 21.34 -14.52
CA SER A 565 11.53 22.09 -15.60
C SER A 565 10.57 22.75 -16.60
N VAL A 566 9.28 22.87 -16.27
CA VAL A 566 8.25 23.46 -17.14
C VAL A 566 8.66 24.89 -17.54
N LYS A 567 8.98 25.08 -18.82
CA LYS A 567 9.29 26.42 -19.35
C LYS A 567 8.01 27.25 -19.45
N PRO A 568 8.04 28.56 -19.12
CA PRO A 568 6.92 29.44 -19.40
C PRO A 568 6.64 29.46 -20.91
N PRO A 569 5.36 29.56 -21.34
CA PRO A 569 5.03 29.64 -22.75
C PRO A 569 5.78 30.82 -23.38
N ALA A 570 6.40 30.57 -24.55
CA ALA A 570 7.11 31.60 -25.28
C ALA A 570 6.15 32.77 -25.56
N LYS A 571 6.50 33.98 -25.09
CA LYS A 571 5.73 35.19 -25.38
C LYS A 571 5.58 35.29 -26.90
N SER A 572 4.35 35.21 -27.41
CA SER A 572 4.08 35.52 -28.81
C SER A 572 4.53 36.97 -29.04
N VAL A 573 5.60 37.15 -29.82
CA VAL A 573 6.03 38.47 -30.25
C VAL A 573 4.89 39.03 -31.10
N ALA A 574 4.11 39.95 -30.54
CA ALA A 574 3.12 40.70 -31.29
C ALA A 574 3.84 41.37 -32.47
N GLY A 575 3.50 40.94 -33.68
CA GLY A 575 4.09 41.43 -34.91
C GLY A 575 3.99 42.95 -34.98
N SER A 576 5.16 43.59 -35.01
CA SER A 576 5.28 45.02 -35.27
C SER A 576 4.74 45.30 -36.67
N ILE A 577 3.52 45.87 -36.75
CA ILE A 577 2.90 46.30 -38.00
C ILE A 577 3.76 47.44 -38.56
N LYS A 578 4.63 47.13 -39.53
CA LYS A 578 5.26 48.14 -40.39
C LYS A 578 4.17 48.77 -41.27
N LYS A 579 3.72 49.98 -40.92
CA LYS A 579 2.94 50.84 -41.82
C LYS A 579 3.80 51.18 -43.03
N SER A 580 3.51 50.59 -44.19
CA SER A 580 4.02 51.08 -45.47
C SER A 580 3.28 52.37 -45.84
N ARG A 581 4.02 53.48 -45.99
CA ARG A 581 3.51 54.73 -46.58
C ARG A 581 3.79 54.67 -48.07
N THR A 582 2.81 54.25 -48.86
CA THR A 582 2.80 54.47 -50.31
C THR A 582 2.18 55.84 -50.59
N HIS A 583 3.01 56.84 -50.88
CA HIS A 583 2.57 58.08 -51.51
C HIS A 583 2.37 57.82 -53.01
N LYS A 584 1.12 57.70 -53.44
CA LYS A 584 0.74 57.81 -54.85
C LYS A 584 0.72 59.30 -55.24
N ARG A 585 1.66 59.69 -56.10
CA ARG A 585 1.54 60.86 -56.99
C ARG A 585 0.62 60.50 -58.15
N ASN A 586 -0.44 61.28 -58.38
CA ASN A 586 -0.67 62.00 -59.64
C ASN A 586 -2.12 62.49 -59.80
N LYS A 587 -2.21 63.78 -60.16
CA LYS A 587 -3.30 64.55 -60.79
C LYS A 587 -4.55 64.85 -59.96
#